data_AF-A0A9D6Q397-F1
#
_entry.id   AF-A0A9D6Q397-F1
#
_cell.length_a   1.000
_cell.length_b   1.000
_cell.length_c   1.000
_cell.angle_alpha   90.00
_cell.angle_beta   90.00
_cell.angle_gamma   90.00
#
_symmetry.space_group_name_H-M   'P 1'
#
loop_
_entity.id
_entity.type
_entity.pdbx_description
1 polymer ?
#
loop_
_entity_poly.entity_id
_entity_poly.type
_entity_poly.pdbx_seq_one_letter_code
_entity_poly.pdbx_strand_id
1 'polypeptide(L)'
;FIQSKYSGETKKQQEHLLKRLGKNLKRSKNIPADNETALLEEIFNVLGDSEATLYLFKLVHRHNNKYYNAYKKFYSDEKMIKGHEYKELQEMAGEYNIDQYQVERIKIDVLYKHPDNKRIIDEYKDILVSITKDKEIDQAKVARLNRLRSLSIRNNIPLELFSALDELLLKGKKLEKVDEPEYIKNTREMLEGIFLDASPTADRISKDDLVSLLKSKQTAMEKRDLRFEGLLLDAGKRCDEIFRDMNDTRPLEALGQTVTFFDRFDAAFSYINQIVFMEDVEITEEKIRSILRNKKIFDEIEPKIFRELFIDAILKDKYLTAFGRKKIYVMFKGLKEVEERLIPLRDVVMQLTEANKEAILYRTVHYYFRKRTKNLYLELRKTENFEEIRKELSRELIDERIIDREIPPELFDKVLQNLREEMVYLYELLPKIISTRDIALREKFLKEGNLDRYYIEELEREYIEHKGIDPAILNLIQRYEPEAAYQNISA
;
A
#
# COMPACT_ATOMS: atom_id res chain seq x y z
N PHE A 1 6.63 35.45 36.76
CA PHE A 1 6.21 36.20 37.95
C PHE A 1 4.89 36.87 37.67
N ILE A 2 3.97 36.85 38.64
CA ILE A 2 2.63 37.44 38.51
C ILE A 2 2.41 38.28 39.76
N GLN A 3 2.23 39.58 39.57
CA GLN A 3 1.77 40.49 40.61
C GLN A 3 0.29 40.72 40.36
N SER A 4 -0.58 40.36 41.30
CA SER A 4 -2.04 40.52 41.21
C SER A 4 -2.58 41.17 42.48
N LYS A 5 -3.84 41.64 42.46
CA LYS A 5 -4.51 42.28 43.61
C LYS A 5 -4.65 41.40 44.85
N TYR A 6 -4.35 40.11 44.75
CA TYR A 6 -4.48 39.17 45.86
C TYR A 6 -3.37 39.41 46.89
N SER A 7 -3.67 40.10 48.00
CA SER A 7 -2.70 40.34 49.09
C SER A 7 -2.80 39.25 50.17
N GLY A 8 -1.68 38.65 50.54
CA GLY A 8 -1.59 37.60 51.56
C GLY A 8 -0.21 36.96 51.61
N GLU A 9 0.02 35.99 52.51
CA GLU A 9 1.27 35.23 52.56
C GLU A 9 1.59 34.61 51.19
N THR A 10 2.85 34.71 50.77
CA THR A 10 3.36 34.28 49.45
C THR A 10 2.93 32.86 49.08
N LYS A 11 2.88 31.95 50.06
CA LYS A 11 2.48 30.55 49.86
C LYS A 11 1.01 30.42 49.43
N LYS A 12 0.10 31.21 50.02
CA LYS A 12 -1.33 31.21 49.69
C LYS A 12 -1.60 31.86 48.33
N GLN A 13 -0.85 32.92 47.99
CA GLN A 13 -0.88 33.53 46.67
C GLN A 13 -0.43 32.54 45.58
N GLN A 14 0.69 31.84 45.80
CA GLN A 14 1.20 30.81 44.88
C GLN A 14 0.20 29.67 44.70
N GLU A 15 -0.40 29.17 45.78
CA GLU A 15 -1.39 28.09 45.71
C GLU A 15 -2.64 28.53 44.94
N HIS A 16 -3.11 29.76 45.16
CA HIS A 16 -4.26 30.33 44.44
C HIS A 16 -3.99 30.47 42.94
N LEU A 17 -2.83 31.03 42.59
CA LEU A 17 -2.37 31.16 41.20
C LEU A 17 -2.23 29.79 40.53
N LEU A 18 -1.65 28.79 41.21
CA LEU A 18 -1.49 27.45 40.69
C LEU A 18 -2.84 26.76 40.45
N LYS A 19 -3.83 26.94 41.34
CA LYS A 19 -5.18 26.39 41.18
C LYS A 19 -5.92 27.00 39.98
N ARG A 20 -5.78 28.31 39.76
CA ARG A 20 -6.43 29.00 38.63
C ARG A 20 -5.73 28.73 37.30
N LEU A 21 -4.41 28.84 37.27
CA LEU A 21 -3.64 28.79 36.02
C LEU A 21 -3.18 27.38 35.65
N GLY A 22 -2.90 26.51 36.63
CA GLY A 22 -2.20 25.26 36.39
C GLY A 22 -2.90 24.31 35.41
N LYS A 23 -4.23 24.22 35.47
CA LYS A 23 -5.01 23.35 34.57
C LYS A 23 -5.06 23.88 33.14
N ASN A 24 -5.16 25.20 32.96
CA ASN A 24 -5.19 25.84 31.65
C ASN A 24 -3.81 25.84 31.00
N LEU A 25 -2.76 26.20 31.76
CA LEU A 25 -1.38 26.14 31.28
C LEU A 25 -0.99 24.73 30.82
N LYS A 26 -1.37 23.68 31.56
CA LYS A 26 -1.08 22.28 31.16
C LYS A 26 -1.76 21.87 29.84
N ARG A 27 -2.81 22.57 29.42
CA ARG A 27 -3.61 22.26 28.22
C ARG A 27 -3.47 23.31 27.11
N SER A 28 -2.69 24.36 27.35
CA SER A 28 -2.51 25.45 26.39
C SER A 28 -1.81 24.93 25.14
N LYS A 29 -2.38 25.27 23.98
CA LYS A 29 -1.78 25.00 22.66
C LYS A 29 -0.64 25.97 22.35
N ASN A 30 -0.54 27.08 23.09
CA ASN A 30 0.40 28.17 22.84
C ASN A 30 1.81 27.88 23.38
N ILE A 31 1.92 27.04 24.42
CA ILE A 31 3.21 26.59 24.97
C ILE A 31 4.04 25.80 23.94
N PRO A 32 3.52 24.75 23.28
CA PRO A 32 4.28 24.02 22.27
C PRO A 32 4.44 24.77 20.94
N ALA A 33 3.67 25.83 20.70
CA ALA A 33 3.74 26.65 19.50
C ALA A 33 4.77 27.79 19.59
N ASP A 34 5.42 27.96 20.74
CA ASP A 34 6.41 29.04 21.00
C ASP A 34 5.82 30.43 20.66
N ASN A 35 4.53 30.61 20.90
CA ASN A 35 3.83 31.88 20.70
C ASN A 35 3.62 32.55 22.06
N GLU A 36 4.64 33.27 22.52
CA GLU A 36 4.65 33.89 23.84
C GLU A 36 3.50 34.90 23.99
N THR A 37 3.18 35.66 22.93
CA THR A 37 2.12 36.68 22.96
C THR A 37 0.75 36.05 23.23
N ALA A 38 0.39 34.99 22.52
CA ALA A 38 -0.87 34.29 22.73
C ALA A 38 -0.94 33.58 24.10
N LEU A 39 0.19 33.10 24.60
CA LEU A 39 0.28 32.52 25.94
C LEU A 39 0.05 33.59 27.03
N LEU A 40 0.60 34.79 26.86
CA LEU A 40 0.38 35.91 27.78
C LEU A 40 -1.10 36.31 27.82
N GLU A 41 -1.74 36.46 26.66
CA GLU A 41 -3.18 36.77 26.55
C GLU A 41 -4.04 35.69 27.22
N GLU A 42 -3.73 34.40 27.00
CA GLU A 42 -4.42 33.29 27.65
C GLU A 42 -4.29 33.37 29.19
N ILE A 43 -3.10 33.68 29.70
CA ILE A 43 -2.87 33.82 31.14
C ILE A 43 -3.63 35.03 31.70
N PHE A 44 -3.61 36.18 31.03
CA PHE A 44 -4.34 37.38 31.45
C PHE A 44 -5.85 37.13 31.49
N ASN A 45 -6.40 36.48 30.46
CA ASN A 45 -7.81 36.12 30.39
C ASN A 45 -8.23 35.19 31.54
N VAL A 46 -7.38 34.24 31.93
CA VAL A 46 -7.67 33.31 33.04
C VAL A 46 -7.48 33.98 34.41
N LEU A 47 -6.57 34.93 34.54
CA LEU A 47 -6.37 35.69 35.77
C LEU A 47 -7.56 36.62 36.05
N GLY A 48 -8.11 37.27 35.01
CA GLY A 48 -9.25 38.18 35.13
C GLY A 48 -8.96 39.44 35.96
N ASP A 49 -7.67 39.81 36.09
CA ASP A 49 -7.21 40.96 36.86
C ASP A 49 -6.57 41.98 35.91
N SER A 50 -7.23 43.12 35.72
CA SER A 50 -6.81 44.19 34.80
C SER A 50 -5.60 44.97 35.28
N GLU A 51 -5.19 44.83 36.54
CA GLU A 51 -4.01 45.48 37.12
C GLU A 51 -2.86 44.50 37.35
N ALA A 52 -2.99 43.25 36.88
CA ALA A 52 -1.94 42.27 37.06
C ALA A 52 -0.74 42.59 36.16
N THR A 53 0.48 42.44 36.70
CA THR A 53 1.71 42.52 35.92
C THR A 53 2.33 41.14 35.83
N LEU A 54 2.59 40.68 34.60
CA LEU A 54 3.17 39.38 34.34
C LEU A 54 4.55 39.50 33.68
N TYR A 55 5.55 38.88 34.31
CA TYR A 55 6.88 38.72 33.75
C TYR A 55 7.14 37.27 33.39
N LEU A 56 7.32 36.99 32.09
CA LEU A 56 7.70 35.68 31.59
C LEU A 56 9.21 35.66 31.34
N PHE A 57 9.92 34.77 32.05
CA PHE A 57 11.35 34.56 31.84
C PHE A 57 11.54 33.24 31.09
N LYS A 58 11.98 33.30 29.84
CA LYS A 58 12.35 32.13 29.04
C LYS A 58 13.85 31.87 29.19
N LEU A 59 14.20 30.82 29.92
CA LEU A 59 15.58 30.39 30.07
C LEU A 59 15.90 29.39 28.95
N VAL A 60 16.84 29.76 28.07
CA VAL A 60 17.25 28.93 26.94
C VAL A 60 18.73 28.60 27.05
N HIS A 61 19.06 27.31 27.07
CA HIS A 61 20.45 26.88 26.99
C HIS A 61 20.97 27.12 25.56
N ARG A 62 21.91 28.05 25.42
CA ARG A 62 22.37 28.53 24.09
C ARG A 62 22.93 27.40 23.24
N HIS A 63 23.71 26.49 23.83
CA HIS A 63 24.32 25.39 23.09
C HIS A 63 23.28 24.36 22.65
N ASN A 64 22.33 24.00 23.52
CA ASN A 64 21.27 23.03 23.17
C ASN A 64 20.35 23.63 22.11
N ASN A 65 20.11 24.94 22.15
CA ASN A 65 19.33 25.62 21.12
C ASN A 65 20.05 25.65 19.76
N LYS A 66 21.37 25.87 19.74
CA LYS A 66 22.17 25.78 18.51
C LYS A 66 22.12 24.36 17.93
N TYR A 67 22.35 23.36 18.77
CA TYR A 67 22.26 21.95 18.38
C TYR A 67 20.85 21.58 17.87
N TYR A 68 19.81 22.02 18.57
CA TYR A 68 18.40 21.84 18.19
C TYR A 68 18.10 22.40 16.80
N ASN A 69 18.54 23.64 16.52
CA ASN A 69 18.32 24.28 15.24
C ASN A 69 19.10 23.61 14.10
N ALA A 70 20.33 23.17 14.37
CA ALA A 70 21.13 22.40 13.40
C ALA A 70 20.45 21.07 13.07
N TYR A 71 20.06 20.29 14.09
CA TYR A 71 19.35 19.03 13.91
C TYR A 71 18.02 19.22 13.16
N LYS A 72 17.25 20.25 13.51
CA LYS A 72 15.99 20.59 12.82
C LYS A 72 16.19 20.91 11.34
N LYS A 73 17.26 21.64 11.01
CA LYS A 73 17.59 22.00 9.62
C LYS A 73 17.98 20.77 8.80
N PHE A 74 18.89 19.94 9.30
CA PHE A 74 19.28 18.71 8.58
C PHE A 74 18.11 17.75 8.40
N TYR A 75 17.24 17.65 9.42
CA TYR A 75 16.08 16.77 9.34
C TYR A 75 14.95 17.31 8.43
N SER A 76 14.76 18.64 8.31
CA SER A 76 13.68 19.22 7.50
C SER A 76 13.86 19.03 6.00
N ASP A 77 15.11 18.92 5.54
CA ASP A 77 15.42 18.96 4.11
C ASP A 77 15.18 17.61 3.44
N GLU A 78 15.60 16.50 4.06
CA GLU A 78 15.51 15.16 3.45
C GLU A 78 14.88 14.08 4.35
N LYS A 79 14.40 14.44 5.54
CA LYS A 79 13.85 13.50 6.56
C LYS A 79 14.82 12.38 6.94
N MET A 80 16.09 12.52 6.59
CA MET A 80 17.20 11.59 6.81
C MET A 80 18.42 12.45 7.13
N ILE A 81 19.20 12.05 8.14
CA ILE A 81 20.48 12.69 8.42
C ILE A 81 21.56 11.92 7.69
N LYS A 82 22.26 12.58 6.77
CA LYS A 82 23.35 11.98 5.99
C LYS A 82 24.58 11.76 6.87
N GLY A 83 25.45 10.85 6.43
CA GLY A 83 26.67 10.51 7.18
C GLY A 83 27.61 11.70 7.45
N HIS A 84 27.59 12.75 6.62
CA HIS A 84 28.38 13.97 6.86
C HIS A 84 27.72 14.91 7.89
N GLU A 85 26.39 15.05 7.86
CA GLU A 85 25.60 15.83 8.82
C GLU A 85 25.63 15.19 10.21
N TYR A 86 25.67 13.85 10.26
CA TYR A 86 25.83 13.12 11.53
C TYR A 86 27.18 13.40 12.19
N LYS A 87 28.26 13.52 11.40
CA LYS A 87 29.58 13.91 11.92
C LYS A 87 29.58 15.34 12.45
N GLU A 88 28.99 16.30 11.73
CA GLU A 88 28.82 17.68 12.22
C GLU A 88 28.02 17.74 13.53
N LEU A 89 26.96 16.95 13.66
CA LEU A 89 26.18 16.87 14.90
C LEU A 89 26.98 16.23 16.05
N GLN A 90 27.79 15.20 15.78
CA GLN A 90 28.66 14.60 16.81
C GLN A 90 29.76 15.56 17.27
N GLU A 91 30.37 16.31 16.34
CA GLU A 91 31.36 17.34 16.65
C GLU A 91 30.74 18.47 17.50
N MET A 92 29.55 18.94 17.13
CA MET A 92 28.80 19.94 17.91
C MET A 92 28.42 19.42 19.31
N ALA A 93 28.00 18.16 19.43
CA ALA A 93 27.66 17.57 20.73
C ALA A 93 28.90 17.51 21.65
N GLY A 94 30.07 17.20 21.09
CA GLY A 94 31.36 17.22 21.80
C GLY A 94 31.80 18.63 22.18
N GLU A 95 31.77 19.59 21.26
CA GLU A 95 32.16 20.98 21.50
C GLU A 95 31.27 21.63 22.58
N TYR A 96 29.98 21.32 22.56
CA TYR A 96 28.98 21.89 23.45
C TYR A 96 28.75 21.12 24.74
N ASN A 97 29.45 20.00 24.93
CA ASN A 97 29.30 19.09 26.07
C ASN A 97 27.85 18.66 26.31
N ILE A 98 27.13 18.34 25.22
CA ILE A 98 25.75 17.88 25.26
C ILE A 98 25.78 16.37 25.52
N ASP A 99 25.26 15.96 26.68
CA ASP A 99 25.20 14.54 27.04
C ASP A 99 24.28 13.74 26.10
N GLN A 100 24.49 12.41 26.05
CA GLN A 100 23.73 11.52 25.16
C GLN A 100 22.22 11.54 25.43
N TYR A 101 21.81 11.77 26.68
CA TYR A 101 20.39 11.86 27.04
C TYR A 101 19.74 13.14 26.47
N GLN A 102 20.45 14.27 26.53
CA GLN A 102 20.02 15.54 25.94
C GLN A 102 19.96 15.45 24.42
N VAL A 103 20.93 14.78 23.78
CA VAL A 103 20.92 14.51 22.34
C VAL A 103 19.65 13.75 21.94
N GLU A 104 19.36 12.62 22.59
CA GLU A 104 18.17 11.82 22.28
C GLU A 104 16.88 12.59 22.54
N ARG A 105 16.82 13.40 23.61
CA ARG A 105 15.65 14.22 23.90
C ARG A 105 15.42 15.31 22.85
N ILE A 106 16.48 15.98 22.39
CA ILE A 106 16.41 16.99 21.34
C ILE A 106 15.96 16.36 20.02
N LYS A 107 16.54 15.21 19.67
CA LYS A 107 16.16 14.42 18.50
C LYS A 107 14.68 14.07 18.51
N ILE A 108 14.18 13.48 19.60
CA ILE A 108 12.75 13.13 19.74
C ILE A 108 11.86 14.38 19.61
N ASP A 109 12.24 15.50 20.21
CA ASP A 109 11.44 16.73 20.15
C ASP A 109 11.38 17.32 18.73
N VAL A 110 12.49 17.34 18.00
CA VAL A 110 12.52 17.77 16.59
C VAL A 110 11.66 16.85 15.73
N LEU A 111 11.80 15.53 15.90
CA LEU A 111 11.04 14.52 15.16
C LEU A 111 9.53 14.68 15.39
N TYR A 112 9.10 14.89 16.64
CA TYR A 112 7.69 15.05 17.00
C TYR A 112 7.11 16.37 16.47
N LYS A 113 7.88 17.46 16.45
CA LYS A 113 7.41 18.78 16.00
C LYS A 113 7.33 18.93 14.48
N HIS A 114 7.88 18.00 13.71
CA HIS A 114 7.77 18.02 12.25
C HIS A 114 6.30 17.85 11.81
N PRO A 115 5.75 18.68 10.90
CA PRO A 115 4.31 18.68 10.56
C PRO A 115 3.77 17.31 10.14
N ASP A 116 4.53 16.60 9.31
CA ASP A 116 4.14 15.28 8.79
C ASP A 116 4.15 14.20 9.88
N ASN A 117 5.15 14.25 10.77
CA ASN A 117 5.31 13.27 11.84
C ASN A 117 4.30 13.51 12.94
N LYS A 118 4.07 14.78 13.29
CA LYS A 118 3.09 15.20 14.28
C LYS A 118 1.71 14.66 13.95
N ARG A 119 1.30 14.76 12.68
CA ARG A 119 0.02 14.22 12.21
C ARG A 119 -0.08 12.71 12.44
N ILE A 120 0.97 11.96 12.11
CA ILE A 120 1.01 10.50 12.29
C ILE A 120 0.98 10.12 13.77
N ILE A 121 1.77 10.79 14.60
CA ILE A 121 1.90 10.47 16.03
C ILE A 121 0.64 10.89 16.80
N ASP A 122 0.05 12.04 16.48
CA ASP A 122 -1.21 12.50 17.09
C ASP A 122 -2.36 11.57 16.68
N GLU A 123 -2.45 11.15 15.40
CA GLU A 123 -3.45 10.18 14.96
C GLU A 123 -3.27 8.82 15.65
N TYR A 124 -2.01 8.36 15.80
CA TYR A 124 -1.70 7.12 16.53
C TYR A 124 -2.13 7.20 18.00
N LYS A 125 -1.81 8.31 18.66
CA LYS A 125 -2.19 8.58 20.05
C LYS A 125 -3.72 8.67 20.21
N ASP A 126 -4.42 9.33 19.28
CA ASP A 126 -5.87 9.45 19.34
C ASP A 126 -6.57 8.10 19.18
N ILE A 127 -6.04 7.24 18.30
CA ILE A 127 -6.52 5.86 18.16
C ILE A 127 -6.26 5.07 19.45
N LEU A 128 -5.07 5.15 20.03
CA LEU A 128 -4.78 4.51 21.32
C LEU A 128 -5.71 4.99 22.44
N VAL A 129 -5.93 6.30 22.56
CA VAL A 129 -6.85 6.87 23.55
C VAL A 129 -8.29 6.39 23.31
N SER A 130 -8.70 6.22 22.06
CA SER A 130 -10.01 5.63 21.73
C SER A 130 -10.10 4.17 22.18
N ILE A 131 -9.05 3.38 21.97
CA ILE A 131 -8.98 1.96 22.40
C ILE A 131 -8.96 1.85 23.93
N THR A 132 -8.33 2.79 24.64
CA THR A 132 -8.36 2.79 26.11
C THR A 132 -9.78 2.99 26.64
N LYS A 133 -10.61 3.81 25.96
CA LYS A 133 -12.00 4.09 26.34
C LYS A 133 -12.95 2.95 25.98
N ASP A 134 -12.70 2.26 24.88
CA ASP A 134 -13.52 1.12 24.45
C ASP A 134 -13.17 -0.16 25.24
N LYS A 135 -14.16 -1.03 25.44
CA LYS A 135 -13.97 -2.31 26.15
C LYS A 135 -13.42 -3.42 25.25
N GLU A 136 -13.62 -3.30 23.95
CA GLU A 136 -13.18 -4.26 22.92
C GLU A 136 -12.29 -3.54 21.89
N ILE A 137 -11.32 -4.28 21.35
CA ILE A 137 -10.37 -3.76 20.36
C ILE A 137 -10.95 -4.02 18.96
N ASP A 138 -11.40 -2.95 18.31
CA ASP A 138 -11.87 -2.99 16.92
C ASP A 138 -10.71 -3.29 15.96
N GLN A 139 -10.85 -4.33 15.13
CA GLN A 139 -9.87 -4.75 14.12
C GLN A 139 -9.54 -3.62 13.13
N ALA A 140 -10.51 -2.75 12.81
CA ALA A 140 -10.28 -1.60 11.94
C ALA A 140 -9.30 -0.59 12.58
N LYS A 141 -9.33 -0.44 13.90
CA LYS A 141 -8.41 0.45 14.64
C LYS A 141 -7.00 -0.14 14.68
N VAL A 142 -6.85 -1.45 14.84
CA VAL A 142 -5.53 -2.10 14.82
C VAL A 142 -4.91 -2.06 13.42
N ALA A 143 -5.69 -2.30 12.37
CA ALA A 143 -5.23 -2.14 10.99
C ALA A 143 -4.75 -0.69 10.73
N ARG A 144 -5.44 0.30 11.30
CA ARG A 144 -5.04 1.72 11.20
C ARG A 144 -3.76 2.03 11.98
N LEU A 145 -3.57 1.47 13.18
CA LEU A 145 -2.31 1.57 13.92
C LEU A 145 -1.13 0.96 13.15
N ASN A 146 -1.33 -0.21 12.53
CA ASN A 146 -0.30 -0.85 11.70
C ASN A 146 0.04 -0.04 10.45
N ARG A 147 -0.97 0.54 9.77
CA ARG A 147 -0.73 1.47 8.66
C ARG A 147 0.08 2.69 9.09
N LEU A 148 -0.22 3.25 10.27
CA LEU A 148 0.52 4.40 10.81
C LEU A 148 1.96 4.02 11.18
N ARG A 149 2.22 2.81 11.70
CA ARG A 149 3.58 2.29 11.88
C ARG A 149 4.32 2.09 10.55
N SER A 150 3.65 1.61 9.50
CA SER A 150 4.27 1.52 8.17
C SER A 150 4.58 2.90 7.57
N LEU A 151 3.71 3.90 7.82
CA LEU A 151 3.95 5.29 7.42
C LEU A 151 5.06 5.95 8.25
N SER A 152 5.25 5.52 9.49
CA SER A 152 6.28 6.06 10.39
C SER A 152 7.68 5.63 9.95
N ILE A 153 7.84 4.40 9.45
CA ILE A 153 9.08 3.92 8.83
C ILE A 153 9.47 4.79 7.63
N ARG A 154 8.50 5.15 6.77
CA ARG A 154 8.75 6.01 5.60
C ARG A 154 9.13 7.45 5.95
N ASN A 155 8.75 7.91 7.15
CA ASN A 155 9.10 9.24 7.64
C ASN A 155 10.25 9.20 8.66
N ASN A 156 10.94 8.06 8.79
CA ASN A 156 12.06 7.86 9.73
C ASN A 156 11.73 8.25 11.18
N ILE A 157 10.50 7.95 11.60
CA ILE A 157 10.09 8.11 13.00
C ILE A 157 10.51 6.83 13.75
N PRO A 158 11.28 6.95 14.84
CA PRO A 158 11.72 5.80 15.64
C PRO A 158 10.54 4.96 16.14
N LEU A 159 10.62 3.64 15.99
CA LEU A 159 9.56 2.71 16.41
C LEU A 159 9.45 2.66 17.94
N GLU A 160 10.53 2.95 18.64
CA GLU A 160 10.62 3.02 20.11
C GLU A 160 9.66 4.05 20.69
N LEU A 161 9.37 5.13 19.94
CA LEU A 161 8.39 6.13 20.33
C LEU A 161 6.98 5.53 20.40
N PHE A 162 6.61 4.70 19.42
CA PHE A 162 5.31 4.04 19.38
C PHE A 162 5.21 2.97 20.47
N SER A 163 6.29 2.20 20.68
CA SER A 163 6.39 1.24 21.78
C SER A 163 6.19 1.89 23.16
N ALA A 164 6.80 3.06 23.39
CA ALA A 164 6.61 3.82 24.62
C ALA A 164 5.17 4.37 24.76
N LEU A 165 4.55 4.80 23.66
CA LEU A 165 3.15 5.25 23.65
C LEU A 165 2.18 4.11 23.95
N ASP A 166 2.42 2.94 23.38
CA ASP A 166 1.66 1.72 23.64
C ASP A 166 1.74 1.36 25.12
N GLU A 167 2.95 1.34 25.70
CA GLU A 167 3.16 1.03 27.12
C GLU A 167 2.44 2.03 28.05
N LEU A 168 2.57 3.34 27.77
CA LEU A 168 1.99 4.40 28.60
C LEU A 168 0.46 4.49 28.51
N LEU A 169 -0.12 4.25 27.34
CA LEU A 169 -1.55 4.49 27.08
C LEU A 169 -2.41 3.23 27.18
N LEU A 170 -1.85 2.04 26.92
CA LEU A 170 -2.58 0.78 27.00
C LEU A 170 -2.65 0.22 28.43
N LYS A 171 -1.80 0.68 29.37
CA LYS A 171 -1.86 0.34 30.81
C LYS A 171 -2.07 -1.16 31.10
N GLY A 172 -1.41 -2.04 30.35
CA GLY A 172 -1.53 -3.49 30.52
C GLY A 172 -2.70 -4.17 29.80
N LYS A 173 -3.58 -3.42 29.11
CA LYS A 173 -4.38 -3.99 28.02
C LYS A 173 -3.40 -4.34 26.91
N LYS A 174 -2.98 -5.61 26.83
CA LYS A 174 -2.32 -6.08 25.62
C LYS A 174 -3.30 -5.79 24.49
N LEU A 175 -2.87 -5.02 23.48
CA LEU A 175 -3.52 -5.14 22.18
C LEU A 175 -3.59 -6.64 21.96
N GLU A 176 -4.79 -7.23 21.94
CA GLU A 176 -4.92 -8.64 21.58
C GLU A 176 -4.05 -8.78 20.36
N LYS A 177 -3.03 -9.65 20.45
CA LYS A 177 -2.17 -9.95 19.31
C LYS A 177 -3.18 -10.31 18.24
N VAL A 178 -3.39 -9.42 17.27
CA VAL A 178 -4.10 -9.77 16.05
C VAL A 178 -3.38 -11.01 15.64
N ASP A 179 -4.11 -12.12 15.69
CA ASP A 179 -3.52 -13.43 15.48
C ASP A 179 -2.67 -13.28 14.24
N GLU A 180 -1.36 -13.41 14.44
CA GLU A 180 -0.45 -13.00 13.40
C GLU A 180 -0.81 -13.86 12.21
N PRO A 181 -1.11 -13.25 11.03
CA PRO A 181 -1.58 -14.05 9.92
C PRO A 181 -0.57 -15.16 9.70
N GLU A 182 -1.07 -16.38 9.54
CA GLU A 182 -0.25 -17.60 9.54
C GLU A 182 0.97 -17.49 8.62
N TYR A 183 0.82 -16.83 7.47
CA TYR A 183 1.92 -16.55 6.54
C TYR A 183 3.04 -15.65 7.12
N ILE A 184 2.72 -14.64 7.94
CA ILE A 184 3.74 -13.81 8.62
C ILE A 184 4.37 -14.57 9.78
N LYS A 185 3.57 -15.34 10.54
CA LYS A 185 4.08 -16.17 11.63
C LYS A 185 5.06 -17.22 11.12
N ASN A 186 4.68 -17.95 10.08
CA ASN A 186 5.54 -18.93 9.41
C ASN A 186 6.79 -18.27 8.83
N THR A 187 6.66 -17.08 8.23
CA THR A 187 7.82 -16.30 7.74
C THR A 187 8.77 -15.96 8.89
N ARG A 188 8.27 -15.52 10.05
CA ARG A 188 9.12 -15.22 11.21
C ARG A 188 9.82 -16.48 11.70
N GLU A 189 9.09 -17.57 11.91
CA GLU A 189 9.65 -18.83 12.41
C GLU A 189 10.74 -19.36 11.48
N MET A 190 10.54 -19.30 10.16
CA MET A 190 11.53 -19.70 9.16
C MET A 190 12.76 -18.79 9.13
N LEU A 191 12.57 -17.46 9.21
CA LEU A 191 13.69 -16.52 9.25
C LEU A 191 14.45 -16.59 10.59
N GLU A 192 13.77 -16.84 11.71
CA GLU A 192 14.39 -17.06 13.02
C GLU A 192 15.16 -18.39 13.06
N GLY A 193 14.66 -19.42 12.35
CA GLY A 193 15.35 -20.70 12.17
C GLY A 193 16.75 -20.57 11.57
N ILE A 194 16.96 -19.60 10.66
CA ILE A 194 18.29 -19.29 10.08
C ILE A 194 19.32 -18.95 11.17
N PHE A 195 18.87 -18.39 12.30
CA PHE A 195 19.73 -17.93 13.39
C PHE A 195 19.83 -18.92 14.56
N LEU A 196 18.96 -19.94 14.63
CA LEU A 196 18.93 -20.90 15.74
C LEU A 196 19.93 -22.04 15.57
N ASP A 197 20.22 -22.44 14.32
CA ASP A 197 21.11 -23.58 14.05
C ASP A 197 22.57 -23.14 13.83
N ALA A 198 23.26 -22.81 14.92
CA ALA A 198 24.72 -22.68 14.95
C ALA A 198 25.47 -24.04 14.83
N SER A 199 24.88 -25.04 14.18
CA SER A 199 25.46 -26.36 13.98
C SER A 199 26.20 -26.43 12.63
N PRO A 200 27.38 -27.06 12.54
CA PRO A 200 28.20 -27.13 11.32
C PRO A 200 27.56 -27.90 10.15
N THR A 201 26.35 -28.42 10.30
CA THR A 201 25.55 -29.11 9.27
C THR A 201 24.28 -28.35 8.85
N ALA A 202 24.04 -27.15 9.40
CA ALA A 202 22.89 -26.30 9.07
C ALA A 202 23.09 -25.54 7.75
N ASP A 203 23.65 -26.23 6.76
CA ASP A 203 23.78 -25.72 5.42
C ASP A 203 22.39 -25.71 4.78
N ARG A 204 21.87 -24.49 4.60
CA ARG A 204 20.76 -24.10 3.72
C ARG A 204 19.37 -24.19 4.35
N ILE A 205 18.61 -23.12 4.13
CA ILE A 205 17.15 -23.14 4.18
C ILE A 205 16.67 -24.33 3.35
N SER A 206 15.79 -25.16 3.91
CA SER A 206 15.24 -26.31 3.19
C SER A 206 14.53 -25.82 1.92
N LYS A 207 14.50 -26.66 0.88
CA LYS A 207 13.67 -26.37 -0.30
C LYS A 207 12.22 -26.10 0.09
N ASP A 208 11.72 -26.82 1.10
CA ASP A 208 10.35 -26.69 1.61
C ASP A 208 10.11 -25.36 2.33
N ASP A 209 11.11 -24.87 3.07
CA ASP A 209 11.07 -23.55 3.74
C ASP A 209 11.10 -22.42 2.70
N LEU A 210 11.94 -22.54 1.67
CA LEU A 210 12.01 -21.57 0.58
C LEU A 210 10.67 -21.48 -0.19
N VAL A 211 10.03 -22.63 -0.48
CA VAL A 211 8.68 -22.67 -1.09
C VAL A 211 7.67 -21.95 -0.20
N SER A 212 7.68 -22.24 1.10
CA SER A 212 6.76 -21.65 2.06
C SER A 212 6.95 -20.13 2.20
N LEU A 213 8.20 -19.67 2.17
CA LEU A 213 8.55 -18.25 2.13
C LEU A 213 8.08 -17.57 0.84
N LEU A 214 8.22 -18.22 -0.32
CA LEU A 214 7.70 -17.69 -1.59
C LEU A 214 6.17 -17.58 -1.62
N LYS A 215 5.46 -18.59 -1.11
CA LYS A 215 3.99 -18.56 -0.95
C LYS A 215 3.55 -17.46 0.03
N SER A 216 4.32 -17.25 1.10
CA SER A 216 4.09 -16.17 2.06
C SER A 216 4.34 -14.79 1.46
N LYS A 217 5.40 -14.62 0.64
CA LYS A 217 5.66 -13.39 -0.12
C LYS A 217 4.52 -13.07 -1.07
N GLN A 218 4.07 -14.04 -1.85
CA GLN A 218 2.93 -13.88 -2.76
C GLN A 218 1.67 -13.44 -2.01
N THR A 219 1.33 -14.11 -0.91
CA THR A 219 0.15 -13.77 -0.10
C THR A 219 0.26 -12.37 0.50
N ALA A 220 1.46 -11.97 0.95
CA ALA A 220 1.72 -10.63 1.44
C ALA A 220 1.53 -9.57 0.34
N MET A 221 1.99 -9.85 -0.88
CA MET A 221 1.79 -8.95 -2.03
C MET A 221 0.32 -8.82 -2.43
N GLU A 222 -0.42 -9.93 -2.49
CA GLU A 222 -1.88 -9.92 -2.76
C GLU A 222 -2.64 -9.09 -1.73
N LYS A 223 -2.29 -9.23 -0.45
CA LYS A 223 -2.90 -8.48 0.66
C LYS A 223 -2.33 -7.06 0.83
N ARG A 224 -1.32 -6.67 0.05
CA ARG A 224 -0.56 -5.41 0.19
C ARG A 224 0.01 -5.23 1.61
N ASP A 225 0.46 -6.31 2.21
CA ASP A 225 0.99 -6.38 3.57
C ASP A 225 2.52 -6.19 3.56
N LEU A 226 2.98 -5.08 4.13
CA LEU A 226 4.39 -4.70 4.19
C LEU A 226 5.16 -5.38 5.33
N ARG A 227 4.48 -6.16 6.20
CA ARG A 227 5.14 -6.84 7.31
C ARG A 227 6.15 -7.88 6.86
N PHE A 228 5.91 -8.53 5.73
CA PHE A 228 6.83 -9.50 5.14
C PHE A 228 8.19 -8.85 4.80
N GLU A 229 8.16 -7.71 4.10
CA GLU A 229 9.38 -6.94 3.77
C GLU A 229 10.07 -6.42 5.04
N GLY A 230 9.30 -6.01 6.05
CA GLY A 230 9.83 -5.63 7.35
C GLY A 230 10.64 -6.76 8.02
N LEU A 231 10.09 -7.97 8.03
CA LEU A 231 10.78 -9.16 8.59
C LEU A 231 12.07 -9.49 7.83
N LEU A 232 12.07 -9.37 6.50
CA LEU A 232 13.29 -9.58 5.70
C LEU A 232 14.38 -8.54 6.00
N LEU A 233 13.98 -7.28 6.17
CA LEU A 233 14.90 -6.19 6.49
C LEU A 233 15.50 -6.37 7.90
N ASP A 234 14.69 -6.81 8.86
CA ASP A 234 15.15 -7.12 10.22
C ASP A 234 16.07 -8.35 10.23
N ALA A 235 15.77 -9.39 9.44
CA ALA A 235 16.67 -10.53 9.27
C ALA A 235 18.02 -10.10 8.65
N GLY A 236 18.00 -9.22 7.64
CA GLY A 236 19.23 -8.66 7.05
C GLY A 236 20.11 -7.94 8.06
N LYS A 237 19.52 -7.07 8.90
CA LYS A 237 20.26 -6.38 9.97
C LYS A 237 20.88 -7.36 10.96
N ARG A 238 20.14 -8.39 11.36
CA ARG A 238 20.66 -9.44 12.27
C ARG A 238 21.82 -10.21 11.64
N CYS A 239 21.76 -10.51 10.35
CA CYS A 239 22.90 -11.12 9.64
C CYS A 239 24.13 -10.21 9.66
N ASP A 240 23.97 -8.90 9.43
CA ASP A 240 25.06 -7.93 9.47
C ASP A 240 25.66 -7.78 10.88
N GLU A 241 24.83 -7.81 11.92
CA GLU A 241 25.26 -7.79 13.33
C GLU A 241 26.06 -9.05 13.67
N ILE A 242 25.57 -10.24 13.30
CA ILE A 242 26.25 -11.52 13.53
C ILE A 242 27.58 -11.60 12.76
N PHE A 243 27.62 -11.09 11.53
CA PHE A 243 28.85 -11.02 10.76
C PHE A 243 29.88 -10.11 11.44
N ARG A 244 29.46 -8.95 11.98
CA ARG A 244 30.37 -8.04 12.70
C ARG A 244 30.87 -8.63 14.02
N ASP A 245 29.99 -9.28 14.79
CA ASP A 245 30.29 -9.72 16.14
C ASP A 245 30.98 -11.10 16.19
N MET A 246 30.63 -12.00 15.27
CA MET A 246 31.08 -13.40 15.28
C MET A 246 31.87 -13.80 14.02
N ASN A 247 31.99 -12.91 13.02
CA ASN A 247 32.67 -13.17 11.73
C ASN A 247 32.14 -14.44 11.01
N ASP A 248 30.88 -14.78 11.23
CA ASP A 248 30.20 -15.93 10.62
C ASP A 248 29.47 -15.50 9.35
N THR A 249 29.85 -16.05 8.20
CA THR A 249 29.24 -15.71 6.89
C THR A 249 28.02 -16.56 6.56
N ARG A 250 27.76 -17.65 7.31
CA ARG A 250 26.73 -18.64 6.96
C ARG A 250 25.31 -18.06 6.93
N PRO A 251 24.85 -17.28 7.94
CA PRO A 251 23.49 -16.68 7.90
C PRO A 251 23.33 -15.67 6.76
N LEU A 252 24.40 -14.95 6.42
CA LEU A 252 24.42 -13.97 5.35
C LEU A 252 24.36 -14.64 3.97
N GLU A 253 25.08 -15.76 3.79
CA GLU A 253 25.01 -16.57 2.57
C GLU A 253 23.64 -17.23 2.40
N ALA A 254 23.05 -17.78 3.48
CA ALA A 254 21.73 -18.39 3.46
C ALA A 254 20.65 -17.36 3.09
N LEU A 255 20.65 -16.19 3.76
CA LEU A 255 19.72 -15.10 3.46
C LEU A 255 19.95 -14.55 2.03
N GLY A 256 21.20 -14.41 1.60
CA GLY A 256 21.55 -13.96 0.25
C GLY A 256 21.00 -14.88 -0.85
N GLN A 257 21.01 -16.19 -0.62
CA GLN A 257 20.37 -17.16 -1.53
C GLN A 257 18.85 -16.93 -1.59
N THR A 258 18.18 -16.77 -0.46
CA THR A 258 16.74 -16.48 -0.39
C THR A 258 16.39 -15.17 -1.10
N VAL A 259 17.15 -14.11 -0.83
CA VAL A 259 16.98 -12.79 -1.47
C VAL A 259 17.12 -12.90 -2.97
N THR A 260 18.08 -13.69 -3.47
CA THR A 260 18.22 -13.95 -4.91
C THR A 260 16.95 -14.58 -5.52
N PHE A 261 16.28 -15.49 -4.80
CA PHE A 261 15.00 -16.04 -5.25
C PHE A 261 13.87 -15.02 -5.19
N PHE A 262 13.85 -14.15 -4.18
CA PHE A 262 12.89 -13.05 -4.08
C PHE A 262 13.05 -12.01 -5.20
N ASP A 263 14.28 -11.66 -5.58
CA ASP A 263 14.55 -10.76 -6.71
C ASP A 263 14.09 -11.38 -8.04
N ARG A 264 14.34 -12.69 -8.22
CA ARG A 264 13.84 -13.44 -9.39
C ARG A 264 12.32 -13.51 -9.41
N PHE A 265 11.71 -13.67 -8.24
CA PHE A 265 10.26 -13.65 -8.09
C PHE A 265 9.69 -12.29 -8.52
N ASP A 266 10.25 -11.19 -8.01
CA ASP A 266 9.79 -9.84 -8.34
C ASP A 266 9.97 -9.51 -9.82
N ALA A 267 11.10 -9.92 -10.41
CA ALA A 267 11.35 -9.76 -11.84
C ALA A 267 10.34 -10.56 -12.69
N ALA A 268 10.13 -11.84 -12.37
CA ALA A 268 9.16 -12.67 -13.09
C ALA A 268 7.72 -12.15 -12.92
N PHE A 269 7.34 -11.78 -11.70
CA PHE A 269 6.04 -11.20 -11.38
C PHE A 269 5.80 -9.92 -12.17
N SER A 270 6.78 -9.01 -12.21
CA SER A 270 6.70 -7.76 -12.96
C SER A 270 6.55 -8.01 -14.46
N TYR A 271 7.39 -8.87 -15.06
CA TYR A 271 7.31 -9.13 -16.50
C TYR A 271 6.00 -9.81 -16.91
N ILE A 272 5.53 -10.78 -16.12
CA ILE A 272 4.26 -11.46 -16.41
C ILE A 272 3.11 -10.45 -16.29
N ASN A 273 3.04 -9.67 -15.22
CA ASN A 273 1.97 -8.69 -15.06
C ASN A 273 1.97 -7.61 -16.15
N GLN A 274 3.15 -7.15 -16.58
CA GLN A 274 3.27 -6.24 -17.72
C GLN A 274 2.69 -6.86 -19.00
N ILE A 275 3.03 -8.11 -19.32
CA ILE A 275 2.53 -8.78 -20.52
C ILE A 275 1.00 -8.96 -20.45
N VAL A 276 0.50 -9.35 -19.28
CA VAL A 276 -0.91 -9.71 -19.09
C VAL A 276 -1.83 -8.49 -19.07
N PHE A 277 -1.49 -7.47 -18.28
CA PHE A 277 -2.36 -6.34 -18.00
C PHE A 277 -2.06 -5.10 -18.85
N MET A 278 -0.83 -4.94 -19.34
CA MET A 278 -0.46 -3.77 -20.13
C MET A 278 -0.52 -4.08 -21.62
N GLU A 279 -1.12 -3.18 -22.39
CA GLU A 279 -1.26 -3.30 -23.84
C GLU A 279 -0.11 -2.61 -24.58
N ASP A 280 0.47 -1.56 -24.00
CA ASP A 280 1.54 -0.76 -24.61
C ASP A 280 2.95 -1.35 -24.42
N VAL A 281 3.06 -2.51 -23.75
CA VAL A 281 4.35 -3.11 -23.46
C VAL A 281 4.88 -3.87 -24.66
N GLU A 282 6.09 -3.51 -25.09
CA GLU A 282 6.82 -4.29 -26.09
C GLU A 282 7.22 -5.66 -25.50
N ILE A 283 6.72 -6.71 -26.15
CA ILE A 283 7.00 -8.10 -25.81
C ILE A 283 8.27 -8.49 -26.57
N THR A 284 9.39 -8.51 -25.85
CA THR A 284 10.70 -8.86 -26.41
C THR A 284 11.08 -10.30 -26.09
N GLU A 285 11.92 -10.90 -26.94
CA GLU A 285 12.44 -12.25 -26.72
C GLU A 285 13.23 -12.35 -25.41
N GLU A 286 13.91 -11.27 -25.01
CA GLU A 286 14.65 -11.21 -23.75
C GLU A 286 13.76 -11.37 -22.52
N LYS A 287 12.58 -10.72 -22.49
CA LYS A 287 11.62 -10.86 -21.39
C LYS A 287 11.10 -12.30 -21.30
N ILE A 288 10.71 -12.91 -22.41
CA ILE A 288 10.21 -14.29 -22.42
C ILE A 288 11.33 -15.28 -22.06
N ARG A 289 12.57 -15.05 -22.52
CA ARG A 289 13.74 -15.85 -22.14
C ARG A 289 14.04 -15.76 -20.64
N SER A 290 13.91 -14.57 -20.06
CA SER A 290 14.07 -14.34 -18.63
C SER A 290 13.01 -15.09 -17.82
N ILE A 291 11.73 -15.01 -18.24
CA ILE A 291 10.64 -15.77 -17.63
C ILE A 291 10.91 -17.28 -17.73
N LEU A 292 11.33 -17.79 -18.89
CA LEU A 292 11.66 -19.20 -19.08
C LEU A 292 12.80 -19.65 -18.17
N ARG A 293 13.86 -18.84 -18.03
CA ARG A 293 14.97 -19.14 -17.13
C ARG A 293 14.52 -19.19 -15.68
N ASN A 294 13.72 -18.21 -15.26
CA ASN A 294 13.18 -18.17 -13.90
C ASN A 294 12.24 -19.35 -13.65
N LYS A 295 11.37 -19.71 -14.61
CA LYS A 295 10.52 -20.90 -14.54
C LYS A 295 11.31 -22.16 -14.25
N LYS A 296 12.40 -22.42 -15.00
CA LYS A 296 13.26 -23.59 -14.76
C LYS A 296 13.86 -23.60 -13.36
N ILE A 297 14.37 -22.45 -12.91
CA ILE A 297 14.96 -22.31 -11.57
C ILE A 297 13.92 -22.56 -10.47
N PHE A 298 12.68 -22.10 -10.64
CA PHE A 298 11.60 -22.36 -9.69
C PHE A 298 11.16 -23.83 -9.72
N ASP A 299 10.96 -24.42 -10.91
CA ASP A 299 10.56 -25.82 -11.06
C ASP A 299 11.66 -26.82 -10.59
N GLU A 300 12.93 -26.41 -10.50
CA GLU A 300 14.04 -27.18 -9.90
C GLU A 300 13.95 -27.27 -8.35
N ILE A 301 13.26 -26.32 -7.71
CA ILE A 301 12.99 -26.35 -6.26
C ILE A 301 11.88 -27.35 -6.00
N GLU A 302 10.71 -27.10 -6.60
CA GLU A 302 9.52 -27.93 -6.50
C GLU A 302 8.78 -27.96 -7.86
N PRO A 303 8.45 -29.13 -8.41
CA PRO A 303 7.75 -29.21 -9.68
C PRO A 303 6.41 -28.46 -9.65
N LYS A 304 6.15 -27.61 -10.66
CA LYS A 304 4.92 -26.81 -10.84
C LYS A 304 4.77 -25.60 -9.91
N ILE A 305 5.74 -25.31 -9.04
CA ILE A 305 5.67 -24.13 -8.17
C ILE A 305 5.56 -22.83 -8.96
N PHE A 306 6.19 -22.74 -10.14
CA PHE A 306 6.04 -21.57 -11.02
C PHE A 306 4.59 -21.35 -11.45
N ARG A 307 3.86 -22.43 -11.75
CA ARG A 307 2.45 -22.34 -12.12
C ARG A 307 1.61 -21.84 -10.93
N GLU A 308 1.85 -22.41 -9.74
CA GLU A 308 1.11 -22.02 -8.53
C GLU A 308 1.34 -20.56 -8.15
N LEU A 309 2.61 -20.13 -8.16
CA LEU A 309 3.01 -18.79 -7.71
C LEU A 309 2.61 -17.67 -8.69
N PHE A 310 2.66 -17.92 -9.99
CA PHE A 310 2.46 -16.86 -10.99
C PHE A 310 1.17 -17.04 -11.79
N ILE A 311 0.89 -18.24 -12.30
CA ILE A 311 -0.21 -18.45 -13.25
C ILE A 311 -1.54 -18.55 -12.49
N ASP A 312 -1.63 -19.44 -11.52
CA ASP A 312 -2.86 -19.66 -10.75
C ASP A 312 -3.19 -18.42 -9.89
N ALA A 313 -2.17 -17.68 -9.45
CA ALA A 313 -2.30 -16.38 -8.79
C ALA A 313 -3.04 -15.35 -9.65
N ILE A 314 -2.55 -15.14 -10.88
CA ILE A 314 -3.11 -14.14 -11.78
C ILE A 314 -4.49 -14.59 -12.30
N LEU A 315 -4.70 -15.90 -12.52
CA LEU A 315 -6.01 -16.43 -12.90
C LEU A 315 -7.09 -16.24 -11.81
N LYS A 316 -6.70 -16.15 -10.54
CA LYS A 316 -7.60 -15.81 -9.43
C LYS A 316 -7.90 -14.31 -9.34
N ASP A 317 -7.12 -13.46 -10.02
CA ASP A 317 -7.36 -12.02 -10.02
C ASP A 317 -8.70 -11.70 -10.70
N LYS A 318 -9.57 -11.00 -9.97
CA LYS A 318 -10.90 -10.58 -10.44
C LYS A 318 -10.83 -9.48 -11.51
N TYR A 319 -9.68 -8.83 -11.66
CA TYR A 319 -9.46 -7.79 -12.67
C TYR A 319 -8.80 -8.33 -13.95
N LEU A 320 -8.56 -9.65 -14.02
CA LEU A 320 -7.98 -10.25 -15.21
C LEU A 320 -8.99 -10.23 -16.38
N THR A 321 -8.62 -9.52 -17.44
CA THR A 321 -9.44 -9.39 -18.65
C THR A 321 -9.47 -10.68 -19.48
N ALA A 322 -10.48 -10.83 -20.35
CA ALA A 322 -10.53 -11.96 -21.29
C ALA A 322 -9.27 -12.05 -22.18
N PHE A 323 -8.74 -10.91 -22.62
CA PHE A 323 -7.48 -10.87 -23.37
C PHE A 323 -6.28 -11.18 -22.49
N GLY A 324 -6.25 -10.72 -21.23
CA GLY A 324 -5.25 -11.12 -20.25
C GLY A 324 -5.19 -12.64 -20.05
N ARG A 325 -6.35 -13.30 -19.93
CA ARG A 325 -6.45 -14.78 -19.87
C ARG A 325 -5.86 -15.44 -21.11
N LYS A 326 -6.19 -14.93 -22.30
CA LYS A 326 -5.63 -15.42 -23.57
C LYS A 326 -4.10 -15.28 -23.60
N LYS A 327 -3.56 -14.11 -23.20
CA LYS A 327 -2.11 -13.86 -23.12
C LYS A 327 -1.41 -14.81 -22.15
N ILE A 328 -1.96 -15.03 -20.94
CA ILE A 328 -1.42 -15.99 -19.97
C ILE A 328 -1.39 -17.39 -20.55
N TYR A 329 -2.49 -17.83 -21.17
CA TYR A 329 -2.59 -19.16 -21.75
C TYR A 329 -1.57 -19.37 -22.86
N VAL A 330 -1.49 -18.43 -23.81
CA VAL A 330 -0.51 -18.44 -24.91
C VAL A 330 0.91 -18.45 -24.36
N MET A 331 1.20 -17.61 -23.36
CA MET A 331 2.52 -17.54 -22.74
C MET A 331 2.88 -18.88 -22.07
N PHE A 332 2.01 -19.40 -21.20
CA PHE A 332 2.31 -20.61 -20.43
C PHE A 332 2.41 -21.86 -21.32
N LYS A 333 1.49 -22.01 -22.28
CA LYS A 333 1.55 -23.07 -23.29
C LYS A 333 2.82 -22.94 -24.13
N GLY A 334 3.11 -21.74 -24.63
CA GLY A 334 4.31 -21.48 -25.42
C GLY A 334 5.61 -21.77 -24.65
N LEU A 335 5.70 -21.39 -23.37
CA LEU A 335 6.86 -21.70 -22.53
C LEU A 335 7.07 -23.22 -22.41
N LYS A 336 6.01 -24.00 -22.25
CA LYS A 336 6.07 -25.46 -22.19
C LYS A 336 6.51 -26.07 -23.53
N GLU A 337 5.93 -25.61 -24.64
CA GLU A 337 6.29 -26.09 -25.98
C GLU A 337 7.75 -25.75 -26.36
N VAL A 338 8.28 -24.63 -25.87
CA VAL A 338 9.71 -24.27 -26.01
C VAL A 338 10.61 -25.20 -25.18
N GLU A 339 10.21 -25.58 -23.96
CA GLU A 339 10.95 -26.56 -23.14
C GLU A 339 11.01 -27.93 -23.81
N GLU A 340 9.90 -28.35 -24.44
CA GLU A 340 9.78 -29.59 -25.20
C GLU A 340 10.44 -29.51 -26.60
N ARG A 341 11.03 -28.36 -26.96
CA ARG A 341 11.67 -28.06 -28.26
C ARG A 341 10.72 -28.21 -29.46
N LEU A 342 9.42 -28.04 -29.24
CA LEU A 342 8.39 -28.12 -30.28
C LEU A 342 8.33 -26.83 -31.12
N ILE A 343 8.52 -25.68 -30.47
CA ILE A 343 8.52 -24.37 -31.13
C ILE A 343 9.73 -23.54 -30.69
N PRO A 344 10.25 -22.65 -31.55
CA PRO A 344 11.25 -21.66 -31.15
C PRO A 344 10.64 -20.54 -30.30
N LEU A 345 11.47 -19.91 -29.47
CA LEU A 345 11.06 -18.81 -28.58
C LEU A 345 10.44 -17.62 -29.34
N ARG A 346 10.93 -17.37 -30.56
CA ARG A 346 10.41 -16.33 -31.46
C ARG A 346 8.92 -16.51 -31.78
N ASP A 347 8.45 -17.75 -31.90
CA ASP A 347 7.06 -18.03 -32.24
C ASP A 347 6.14 -17.72 -31.06
N VAL A 348 6.60 -17.94 -29.82
CA VAL A 348 5.87 -17.52 -28.62
C VAL A 348 5.75 -16.01 -28.56
N VAL A 349 6.83 -15.28 -28.85
CA VAL A 349 6.81 -13.81 -28.91
C VAL A 349 5.84 -13.32 -29.98
N MET A 350 5.84 -13.95 -31.15
CA MET A 350 4.93 -13.62 -32.24
C MET A 350 3.46 -13.85 -31.85
N GLN A 351 3.12 -15.01 -31.26
CA GLN A 351 1.76 -15.31 -30.80
C GLN A 351 1.29 -14.34 -29.70
N LEU A 352 2.18 -13.97 -28.76
CA LEU A 352 1.85 -13.00 -27.72
C LEU A 352 1.67 -11.59 -28.29
N THR A 353 2.50 -11.20 -29.26
CA THR A 353 2.38 -9.91 -29.94
C THR A 353 1.09 -9.84 -30.75
N GLU A 354 0.70 -10.93 -31.41
CA GLU A 354 -0.57 -11.03 -32.13
C GLU A 354 -1.77 -10.93 -31.18
N ALA A 355 -1.75 -11.66 -30.06
CA ALA A 355 -2.78 -11.55 -29.03
C ALA A 355 -2.87 -10.12 -28.44
N ASN A 356 -1.74 -9.42 -28.33
CA ASN A 356 -1.72 -8.03 -27.88
C ASN A 356 -2.28 -7.06 -28.93
N LYS A 357 -1.93 -7.24 -30.21
CA LYS A 357 -2.50 -6.46 -31.33
C LYS A 357 -4.01 -6.64 -31.45
N GLU A 358 -4.50 -7.86 -31.24
CA GLU A 358 -5.93 -8.16 -31.22
C GLU A 358 -6.65 -7.46 -30.06
N ALA A 359 -6.04 -7.43 -28.87
CA ALA A 359 -6.58 -6.71 -27.70
C ALA A 359 -6.66 -5.20 -27.97
N ILE A 360 -5.60 -4.59 -28.51
CA ILE A 360 -5.57 -3.18 -28.90
C ILE A 360 -6.65 -2.87 -29.94
N LEU A 361 -6.73 -3.71 -30.99
CA LEU A 361 -7.74 -3.55 -32.05
C LEU A 361 -9.15 -3.64 -31.47
N TYR A 362 -9.42 -4.61 -30.60
CA TYR A 362 -10.71 -4.75 -29.92
C TYR A 362 -11.05 -3.49 -29.13
N ARG A 363 -10.14 -2.97 -28.31
CA ARG A 363 -10.37 -1.79 -27.47
C ARG A 363 -10.64 -0.54 -28.31
N THR A 364 -9.87 -0.36 -29.39
CA THR A 364 -10.05 0.75 -30.33
C THR A 364 -11.41 0.67 -31.01
N VAL A 365 -11.76 -0.47 -31.60
CA VAL A 365 -13.06 -0.66 -32.26
C VAL A 365 -14.20 -0.46 -31.27
N HIS A 366 -14.07 -1.00 -30.06
CA HIS A 366 -15.05 -0.82 -28.99
C HIS A 366 -15.24 0.66 -28.63
N TYR A 367 -14.16 1.41 -28.44
CA TYR A 367 -14.22 2.84 -28.12
C TYR A 367 -14.95 3.66 -29.19
N TYR A 368 -14.56 3.51 -30.46
CA TYR A 368 -15.16 4.27 -31.56
C TYR A 368 -16.60 3.85 -31.83
N PHE A 369 -16.89 2.55 -31.75
CA PHE A 369 -18.26 2.07 -31.92
C PHE A 369 -19.16 2.54 -30.77
N ARG A 370 -18.68 2.51 -29.52
CA ARG A 370 -19.37 3.10 -28.36
C ARG A 370 -19.64 4.59 -28.54
N LYS A 371 -18.64 5.37 -29.00
CA LYS A 371 -18.79 6.82 -29.26
C LYS A 371 -19.85 7.09 -30.33
N ARG A 372 -19.85 6.32 -31.42
CA ARG A 372 -20.82 6.44 -32.53
C ARG A 372 -22.24 6.05 -32.08
N THR A 373 -22.36 5.00 -31.29
CA THR A 373 -23.63 4.49 -30.77
C THR A 373 -24.17 5.30 -29.59
N LYS A 374 -23.35 6.14 -28.95
CA LYS A 374 -23.78 7.02 -27.86
C LYS A 374 -24.96 7.94 -28.25
N ASN A 375 -25.05 8.27 -29.54
CA ASN A 375 -26.11 9.09 -30.12
C ASN A 375 -27.30 8.26 -30.68
N LEU A 376 -27.15 6.93 -30.77
CA LEU A 376 -28.06 6.02 -31.50
C LEU A 376 -28.42 4.77 -30.68
N TYR A 377 -28.43 4.86 -29.34
CA TYR A 377 -28.76 3.72 -28.46
C TYR A 377 -30.12 3.07 -28.74
N LEU A 378 -31.06 3.80 -29.36
CA LEU A 378 -32.37 3.29 -29.78
C LEU A 378 -32.32 2.51 -31.10
N GLU A 379 -31.30 2.72 -31.94
CA GLU A 379 -31.17 2.09 -33.27
C GLU A 379 -30.46 0.73 -33.22
N LEU A 380 -29.56 0.50 -32.24
CA LEU A 380 -28.88 -0.80 -32.07
C LEU A 380 -29.83 -1.98 -31.82
N ARG A 381 -31.08 -1.73 -31.40
CA ARG A 381 -32.14 -2.74 -31.28
C ARG A 381 -32.85 -3.06 -32.61
N LYS A 382 -32.68 -2.24 -33.66
CA LYS A 382 -33.49 -2.28 -34.90
C LYS A 382 -32.70 -2.44 -36.21
N THR A 383 -31.41 -2.08 -36.26
CA THR A 383 -30.66 -2.13 -37.52
C THR A 383 -30.22 -3.56 -37.87
N GLU A 384 -30.69 -4.08 -38.99
CA GLU A 384 -30.30 -5.40 -39.53
C GLU A 384 -28.98 -5.33 -40.34
N ASN A 385 -28.39 -4.14 -40.55
CA ASN A 385 -27.27 -3.93 -41.46
C ASN A 385 -25.92 -3.67 -40.77
N PHE A 386 -25.56 -4.55 -39.83
CA PHE A 386 -24.31 -4.46 -39.05
C PHE A 386 -23.03 -4.60 -39.91
N GLU A 387 -23.12 -5.28 -41.05
CA GLU A 387 -22.00 -5.38 -42.01
C GLU A 387 -21.68 -4.06 -42.71
N GLU A 388 -22.69 -3.24 -43.02
CA GLU A 388 -22.46 -1.89 -43.56
C GLU A 388 -21.81 -1.00 -42.51
N ILE A 389 -22.28 -1.07 -41.26
CA ILE A 389 -21.69 -0.33 -40.14
C ILE A 389 -20.22 -0.75 -39.92
N ARG A 390 -19.92 -2.06 -40.00
CA ARG A 390 -18.54 -2.58 -39.90
C ARG A 390 -17.64 -2.00 -41.00
N LYS A 391 -18.12 -1.98 -42.25
CA LYS A 391 -17.36 -1.45 -43.40
C LYS A 391 -17.15 0.05 -43.32
N GLU A 392 -18.17 0.80 -42.91
CA GLU A 392 -18.05 2.25 -42.71
C GLU A 392 -17.09 2.58 -41.56
N LEU A 393 -17.24 1.92 -40.41
CA LEU A 393 -16.33 2.12 -39.27
C LEU A 393 -14.89 1.74 -39.65
N SER A 394 -14.72 0.67 -40.44
CA SER A 394 -13.40 0.29 -40.93
C SER A 394 -12.79 1.37 -41.83
N ARG A 395 -13.57 1.93 -42.77
CA ARG A 395 -13.10 3.02 -43.64
C ARG A 395 -12.72 4.26 -42.83
N GLU A 396 -13.57 4.68 -41.90
CA GLU A 396 -13.34 5.82 -41.02
C GLU A 396 -12.03 5.66 -40.23
N LEU A 397 -11.82 4.50 -39.60
CA LEU A 397 -10.61 4.24 -38.82
C LEU A 397 -9.34 4.09 -39.68
N ILE A 398 -9.46 3.61 -40.92
CA ILE A 398 -8.34 3.54 -41.87
C ILE A 398 -7.98 4.94 -42.37
N ASP A 399 -8.98 5.77 -42.70
CA ASP A 399 -8.79 7.14 -43.17
C ASP A 399 -8.14 8.01 -42.09
N GLU A 400 -8.52 7.81 -40.82
CA GLU A 400 -7.90 8.45 -39.65
C GLU A 400 -6.52 7.85 -39.27
N ARG A 401 -6.04 6.82 -39.99
CA ARG A 401 -4.79 6.09 -39.73
C ARG A 401 -4.70 5.47 -38.32
N ILE A 402 -5.84 5.07 -37.79
CA ILE A 402 -5.95 4.41 -36.49
C ILE A 402 -5.77 2.90 -36.63
N ILE A 403 -6.25 2.32 -37.74
CA ILE A 403 -6.08 0.91 -38.07
C ILE A 403 -5.52 0.77 -39.50
N ASP A 404 -4.69 -0.24 -39.70
CA ASP A 404 -4.04 -0.50 -41.01
C ASP A 404 -4.84 -1.48 -41.89
N ARG A 405 -5.89 -2.10 -41.33
CA ARG A 405 -6.67 -3.17 -41.98
C ARG A 405 -8.13 -3.09 -41.60
N GLU A 406 -8.99 -3.67 -42.45
CA GLU A 406 -10.42 -3.79 -42.18
C GLU A 406 -10.68 -4.59 -40.90
N ILE A 407 -11.73 -4.22 -40.15
CA ILE A 407 -12.09 -4.88 -38.90
C ILE A 407 -12.57 -6.31 -39.19
N PRO A 408 -11.97 -7.35 -38.59
CA PRO A 408 -12.44 -8.72 -38.76
C PRO A 408 -13.90 -8.88 -38.30
N PRO A 409 -14.74 -9.64 -39.02
CA PRO A 409 -16.15 -9.82 -38.67
C PRO A 409 -16.33 -10.42 -37.28
N GLU A 410 -15.54 -11.44 -36.92
CA GLU A 410 -15.58 -12.09 -35.60
C GLU A 410 -15.28 -11.11 -34.45
N LEU A 411 -14.35 -10.17 -34.66
CA LEU A 411 -14.02 -9.16 -33.67
C LEU A 411 -15.14 -8.13 -33.54
N PHE A 412 -15.74 -7.74 -34.66
CA PHE A 412 -16.88 -6.81 -34.67
C PHE A 412 -18.10 -7.39 -33.97
N ASP A 413 -18.44 -8.66 -34.24
CA ASP A 413 -19.56 -9.36 -33.59
C ASP A 413 -19.36 -9.45 -32.08
N LYS A 414 -18.13 -9.73 -31.64
CA LYS A 414 -17.77 -9.75 -30.22
C LYS A 414 -17.95 -8.36 -29.57
N VAL A 415 -17.50 -7.30 -30.22
CA VAL A 415 -17.71 -5.92 -29.74
C VAL A 415 -19.21 -5.59 -29.66
N LEU A 416 -19.98 -5.97 -30.67
CA LEU A 416 -21.43 -5.74 -30.72
C LEU A 416 -22.15 -6.47 -29.57
N GLN A 417 -21.80 -7.73 -29.30
CA GLN A 417 -22.34 -8.47 -28.17
C GLN A 417 -22.01 -7.78 -26.84
N ASN A 418 -20.76 -7.37 -26.65
CA ASN A 418 -20.33 -6.71 -25.42
C ASN A 418 -21.02 -5.36 -25.21
N LEU A 419 -21.24 -4.58 -26.27
CA LEU A 419 -22.04 -3.35 -26.19
C LEU A 419 -23.52 -3.62 -25.88
N ARG A 420 -24.09 -4.73 -26.38
CA ARG A 420 -25.46 -5.14 -26.01
C ARG A 420 -25.54 -5.50 -24.52
N GLU A 421 -24.58 -6.25 -24.01
CA GLU A 421 -24.47 -6.56 -22.57
C GLU A 421 -24.27 -5.29 -21.73
N GLU A 422 -23.46 -4.33 -22.20
CA GLU A 422 -23.30 -3.01 -21.57
C GLU A 422 -24.63 -2.28 -21.48
N MET A 423 -25.43 -2.26 -22.56
CA MET A 423 -26.74 -1.62 -22.55
C MET A 423 -27.69 -2.26 -21.54
N VAL A 424 -27.75 -3.60 -21.49
CA VAL A 424 -28.57 -4.31 -20.49
C VAL A 424 -28.09 -3.98 -19.08
N TYR A 425 -26.78 -3.93 -18.86
CA TYR A 425 -26.22 -3.55 -17.57
C TYR A 425 -26.60 -2.13 -17.17
N LEU A 426 -26.32 -1.13 -18.02
CA LEU A 426 -26.52 0.29 -17.72
C LEU A 426 -28.00 0.68 -17.57
N TYR A 427 -28.88 0.16 -18.43
CA TYR A 427 -30.27 0.61 -18.49
C TYR A 427 -31.24 -0.26 -17.70
N GLU A 428 -30.96 -1.56 -17.50
CA GLU A 428 -31.88 -2.48 -16.83
C GLU A 428 -31.36 -2.92 -15.46
N LEU A 429 -30.09 -3.33 -15.35
CA LEU A 429 -29.54 -3.91 -14.12
C LEU A 429 -29.02 -2.87 -13.12
N LEU A 430 -28.19 -1.91 -13.56
CA LEU A 430 -27.54 -0.93 -12.69
C LEU A 430 -28.55 -0.06 -11.92
N PRO A 431 -29.64 0.47 -12.53
CA PRO A 431 -30.67 1.20 -11.78
C PRO A 431 -31.33 0.32 -10.71
N LYS A 432 -31.56 -0.96 -11.04
CA LYS A 432 -32.13 -1.93 -10.10
C LYS A 432 -31.16 -2.19 -8.95
N ILE A 433 -29.89 -2.48 -9.21
CA ILE A 433 -28.83 -2.69 -8.21
C ILE A 433 -28.72 -1.49 -7.27
N ILE A 434 -28.74 -0.27 -7.81
CA ILE A 434 -28.69 0.97 -7.00
C ILE A 434 -29.94 1.09 -6.12
N SER A 435 -31.12 0.79 -6.66
CA SER A 435 -32.39 0.90 -5.92
C SER A 435 -32.56 -0.15 -4.83
N THR A 436 -32.15 -1.40 -5.08
CA THR A 436 -32.34 -2.53 -4.16
C THR A 436 -31.11 -2.85 -3.32
N ARG A 437 -29.97 -2.21 -3.58
CA ARG A 437 -28.65 -2.49 -2.98
C ARG A 437 -28.23 -3.96 -3.09
N ASP A 438 -28.60 -4.60 -4.20
CA ASP A 438 -28.34 -6.01 -4.42
C ASP A 438 -26.95 -6.25 -5.03
N ILE A 439 -25.96 -6.44 -4.14
CA ILE A 439 -24.57 -6.76 -4.52
C ILE A 439 -24.48 -8.13 -5.19
N ALA A 440 -25.36 -9.08 -4.83
CA ALA A 440 -25.33 -10.42 -5.39
C ALA A 440 -25.72 -10.43 -6.88
N LEU A 441 -26.67 -9.57 -7.28
CA LEU A 441 -27.04 -9.40 -8.69
C LEU A 441 -25.89 -8.83 -9.53
N ARG A 442 -25.10 -7.90 -8.97
CA ARG A 442 -23.88 -7.39 -9.61
C ARG A 442 -22.83 -8.49 -9.79
N GLU A 443 -22.54 -9.23 -8.73
CA GLU A 443 -21.55 -10.32 -8.78
C GLU A 443 -21.98 -11.47 -9.70
N LYS A 444 -23.29 -11.71 -9.82
CA LYS A 444 -23.83 -12.68 -10.78
C LYS A 444 -23.58 -12.23 -12.22
N PHE A 445 -23.88 -10.97 -12.54
CA PHE A 445 -23.59 -10.41 -13.87
C PHE A 445 -22.10 -10.44 -14.18
N LEU A 446 -21.23 -10.12 -13.22
CA LEU A 446 -19.77 -10.20 -13.39
C LEU A 446 -19.24 -11.62 -13.62
N LYS A 447 -19.94 -12.65 -13.13
CA LYS A 447 -19.57 -14.06 -13.33
C LYS A 447 -20.07 -14.62 -14.65
N GLU A 448 -21.25 -14.21 -15.10
CA GLU A 448 -21.93 -14.75 -16.28
C GLU A 448 -21.71 -13.90 -17.54
N GLY A 449 -21.39 -12.61 -17.39
CA GLY A 449 -21.20 -11.66 -18.49
C GLY A 449 -19.79 -11.67 -19.09
N ASN A 450 -19.67 -11.09 -20.28
CA ASN A 450 -18.41 -11.00 -21.03
C ASN A 450 -17.65 -9.69 -20.80
N LEU A 451 -18.18 -8.83 -19.91
CA LEU A 451 -17.59 -7.55 -19.56
C LEU A 451 -16.65 -7.68 -18.36
N ASP A 452 -15.44 -7.13 -18.52
CA ASP A 452 -14.43 -7.15 -17.47
C ASP A 452 -14.85 -6.27 -16.29
N ARG A 453 -14.49 -6.68 -15.07
CA ARG A 453 -14.87 -5.96 -13.84
C ARG A 453 -14.41 -4.50 -13.83
N TYR A 454 -13.19 -4.24 -14.28
CA TYR A 454 -12.65 -2.89 -14.39
C TYR A 454 -13.54 -2.00 -15.26
N TYR A 455 -13.99 -2.54 -16.40
CA TYR A 455 -14.84 -1.83 -17.33
C TYR A 455 -16.21 -1.51 -16.71
N ILE A 456 -16.83 -2.47 -16.03
CA ILE A 456 -18.09 -2.26 -15.31
C ILE A 456 -17.95 -1.18 -14.22
N GLU A 457 -16.84 -1.18 -13.47
CA GLU A 457 -16.59 -0.16 -12.44
C GLU A 457 -16.42 1.25 -13.03
N GLU A 458 -15.82 1.37 -14.22
CA GLU A 458 -15.79 2.63 -14.97
C GLU A 458 -17.19 3.05 -15.43
N LEU A 459 -17.99 2.12 -15.97
CA LEU A 459 -19.38 2.38 -16.38
C LEU A 459 -20.27 2.84 -15.22
N GLU A 460 -20.14 2.21 -14.05
CA GLU A 460 -20.83 2.59 -12.82
C GLU A 460 -20.48 4.02 -12.39
N ARG A 461 -19.20 4.38 -12.47
CA ARG A 461 -18.72 5.72 -12.17
C ARG A 461 -19.28 6.75 -13.14
N GLU A 462 -19.19 6.49 -14.45
CA GLU A 462 -19.75 7.36 -15.49
C GLU A 462 -21.26 7.56 -15.31
N TYR A 463 -22.00 6.51 -14.95
CA TYR A 463 -23.45 6.58 -14.73
C TYR A 463 -23.80 7.46 -13.52
N ILE A 464 -23.09 7.29 -12.40
CA ILE A 464 -23.31 8.07 -11.17
C ILE A 464 -22.96 9.54 -11.40
N GLU A 465 -21.84 9.83 -12.08
CA GLU A 465 -21.44 11.19 -12.44
C GLU A 465 -22.48 11.86 -13.34
N HIS A 466 -22.94 11.18 -14.39
CA HIS A 466 -23.94 11.72 -15.32
C HIS A 466 -25.32 11.93 -14.68
N LYS A 467 -25.69 11.11 -13.68
CA LYS A 467 -26.98 11.20 -12.99
C LYS A 467 -26.94 12.06 -11.71
N GLY A 468 -25.77 12.55 -11.31
CA GLY A 468 -25.59 13.35 -10.09
C GLY A 468 -25.90 12.58 -8.80
N ILE A 469 -25.64 11.27 -8.79
CA ILE A 469 -25.88 10.38 -7.64
C ILE A 469 -24.69 10.49 -6.66
N ASP A 470 -24.92 10.30 -5.35
CA ASP A 470 -23.86 10.34 -4.34
C ASP A 470 -22.79 9.24 -4.57
N PRO A 471 -21.50 9.59 -4.71
CA PRO A 471 -20.40 8.63 -4.84
C PRO A 471 -20.27 7.63 -3.69
N ALA A 472 -20.85 7.92 -2.51
CA ALA A 472 -20.88 6.97 -1.40
C ALA A 472 -21.64 5.66 -1.73
N ILE A 473 -22.61 5.72 -2.65
CA ILE A 473 -23.36 4.55 -3.12
C ILE A 473 -22.46 3.60 -3.93
N LEU A 474 -21.54 4.15 -4.72
CA LEU A 474 -20.54 3.37 -5.46
C LEU A 474 -19.67 2.57 -4.48
N ASN A 475 -19.18 3.21 -3.42
CA ASN A 475 -18.38 2.55 -2.39
C ASN A 475 -19.16 1.45 -1.64
N LEU A 476 -20.48 1.57 -1.51
CA LEU A 476 -21.31 0.53 -0.87
C LEU A 476 -21.53 -0.67 -1.79
N ILE A 477 -21.73 -0.44 -3.08
CA ILE A 477 -21.93 -1.51 -4.07
C ILE A 477 -20.59 -2.20 -4.41
N GLN A 478 -19.47 -1.46 -4.33
CA GLN A 478 -18.11 -1.95 -4.57
C GLN A 478 -17.42 -2.47 -3.31
N ARG A 479 -17.97 -2.22 -2.10
CA ARG A 479 -17.44 -2.77 -0.85
C ARG A 479 -17.62 -4.28 -0.84
N TYR A 480 -16.52 -4.97 -1.06
CA TYR A 480 -16.37 -6.39 -0.81
C TYR A 480 -16.08 -6.60 0.68
N GLU A 481 -17.01 -7.20 1.42
CA GLU A 481 -16.72 -7.84 2.71
C GLU A 481 -16.12 -9.23 2.45
N PRO A 482 -14.88 -9.52 2.90
CA PRO A 482 -14.26 -10.83 2.70
C PRO A 482 -14.87 -11.98 3.53
N GLU A 483 -15.84 -11.74 4.44
CA GLU A 483 -16.10 -12.70 5.53
C GLU A 483 -17.35 -13.59 5.37
N ALA A 484 -18.24 -13.35 4.39
CA ALA A 484 -19.48 -14.13 4.31
C ALA A 484 -19.37 -15.48 3.56
N ALA A 485 -18.22 -15.82 2.96
CA ALA A 485 -18.09 -17.02 2.11
C ALA A 485 -17.51 -18.27 2.82
N TYR A 486 -17.14 -18.19 4.10
CA TYR A 486 -16.56 -19.32 4.84
C TYR A 486 -17.45 -19.92 5.94
N GLN A 487 -18.76 -19.62 5.95
CA GLN A 487 -19.68 -20.22 6.93
C GLN A 487 -20.71 -21.22 6.37
N ASN A 488 -20.65 -21.61 5.10
CA ASN A 488 -21.55 -22.66 4.59
C ASN A 488 -20.84 -23.67 3.68
N ILE A 489 -19.84 -24.36 4.22
CA ILE A 489 -19.47 -25.72 3.78
C ILE A 489 -19.20 -26.57 5.03
N SER A 490 -20.25 -26.82 5.80
CA SER A 490 -20.38 -28.05 6.58
C SER A 490 -21.85 -28.49 6.54
N ALA A 491 -22.17 -29.27 5.52
CA ALA A 491 -23.26 -30.23 5.51
C ALA A 491 -22.84 -31.36 4.57
#